data_AF-A0A1I7G3A0-F1
#
_entry.id   AF-A0A1I7G3A0-F1
#
_cell.length_a   1.000
_cell.length_b   1.000
_cell.length_c   1.000
_cell.angle_alpha   90.00
_cell.angle_beta   90.00
_cell.angle_gamma   90.00
#
_symmetry.space_group_name_H-M   'P 1'
#
loop_
_entity.id
_entity.type
_entity.pdbx_description
1 polymer ?
#
loop_
_entity_poly.entity_id
_entity_poly.type
_entity_poly.pdbx_seq_one_letter_code
_entity_poly.pdbx_strand_id
1 'polypeptide(L)'
;MTAEDLGGGDVHTRLSGVADHLAQNDLHALSLARTIVSNLNRVKPQQGALREAVEPRYPTQELYGVIPVDTRKPFDIREVIARIVDGSEFDEFKARYGATLVCGFAHIYGMKVGIIANNGILFSESALKGAHFIELCAQRKIPLVFLQNITGFMVGRKYENEGIARNGAKMVTAVATAAVPKFTVIIGGSFGAGNYGMCGRAYSPRFMWMWPNARISVMGGDQAASVLATVKRDGIEGKGGQWSADEEAAFKQPIKDQYEHQGHPYYATARLWDDGVIDPADTRMVLGLGLSAALNAEIPDTKFGVFRM
;
A
#
# COMPACT_ATOMS: atom_id res chain seq x y z
N MET A 1 2.03 53.56 4.97
CA MET A 1 2.84 52.31 5.05
C MET A 1 2.07 51.25 4.30
N THR A 2 2.62 50.79 3.18
CA THR A 2 2.04 49.73 2.34
C THR A 2 2.56 48.35 2.76
N ALA A 3 2.00 47.27 2.21
CA ALA A 3 2.55 45.93 2.39
C ALA A 3 4.00 45.84 1.86
N GLU A 4 4.31 46.55 0.76
CA GLU A 4 5.66 46.61 0.19
C GLU A 4 6.65 47.33 1.12
N ASP A 5 6.24 48.45 1.73
CA ASP A 5 7.09 49.18 2.69
C ASP A 5 7.35 48.37 3.98
N LEU A 6 6.39 47.52 4.37
CA LEU A 6 6.46 46.75 5.61
C LEU A 6 7.33 45.50 5.49
N GLY A 7 7.30 44.82 4.34
CA GLY A 7 7.93 43.51 4.15
C GLY A 7 8.03 43.06 2.70
N GLY A 8 8.21 44.00 1.77
CA GLY A 8 8.43 43.71 0.36
C GLY A 8 9.77 43.02 0.09
N GLY A 9 9.98 42.64 -1.18
CA GLY A 9 11.18 41.92 -1.60
C GLY A 9 12.47 42.70 -1.37
N ASP A 10 12.46 44.02 -1.60
CA ASP A 10 13.62 44.89 -1.38
C ASP A 10 13.98 44.98 0.11
N VAL A 11 12.98 45.11 1.00
CA VAL A 11 13.19 45.14 2.45
C VAL A 11 13.88 43.87 2.93
N HIS A 12 13.49 42.71 2.42
CA HIS A 12 14.02 41.42 2.87
C HIS A 12 15.35 41.00 2.24
N THR A 13 15.68 41.51 1.05
CA THR A 13 16.94 41.18 0.35
C THR A 13 18.03 42.23 0.49
N ARG A 14 17.68 43.47 0.87
CA ARG A 14 18.65 44.57 1.02
C ARG A 14 18.81 45.07 2.46
N LEU A 15 17.74 45.14 3.25
CA LEU A 15 17.77 45.79 4.57
C LEU A 15 17.83 44.79 5.72
N SER A 16 16.89 43.84 5.77
CA SER A 16 16.76 42.92 6.91
C SER A 16 17.52 41.60 6.75
N GLY A 17 17.80 41.16 5.52
CA GLY A 17 18.51 39.92 5.23
C GLY A 17 17.69 38.63 5.50
N VAL A 18 16.37 38.73 5.54
CA VAL A 18 15.47 37.56 5.73
C VAL A 18 15.41 36.67 4.47
N ALA A 19 15.65 37.25 3.29
CA ALA A 19 15.65 36.53 2.02
C ALA A 19 16.96 36.74 1.26
N ASP A 20 17.42 35.72 0.55
CA ASP A 20 18.77 35.70 -0.06
C ASP A 20 18.80 36.18 -1.52
N HIS A 21 17.68 36.08 -2.24
CA HIS A 21 17.60 36.41 -3.67
C HIS A 21 16.35 37.21 -4.00
N LEU A 22 16.52 38.35 -4.70
CA LEU A 22 15.42 39.15 -5.21
C LEU A 22 15.11 38.77 -6.67
N ALA A 23 13.96 38.14 -6.89
CA ALA A 23 13.47 37.82 -8.22
C ALA A 23 12.67 38.98 -8.83
N GLN A 24 12.70 39.09 -10.17
CA GLN A 24 11.96 40.14 -10.90
C GLN A 24 10.53 39.72 -11.24
N ASN A 25 10.27 38.41 -11.25
CA ASN A 25 9.00 37.75 -11.51
C ASN A 25 9.15 36.26 -11.18
N ASP A 26 8.05 35.51 -11.30
CA ASP A 26 7.99 34.09 -11.00
C ASP A 26 8.96 33.24 -11.83
N LEU A 27 9.13 33.54 -13.13
CA LEU A 27 10.06 32.79 -13.98
C LEU A 27 11.52 32.98 -13.54
N HIS A 28 11.88 34.19 -13.13
CA HIS A 28 13.20 34.46 -12.56
C HIS A 28 13.36 33.73 -11.21
N ALA A 29 12.33 33.71 -10.36
CA ALA A 29 12.36 32.97 -9.10
C ALA A 29 12.60 31.47 -9.31
N LEU A 30 11.94 30.85 -10.30
CA LEU A 30 12.15 29.45 -10.66
C LEU A 30 13.56 29.19 -11.20
N SER A 31 14.12 30.12 -11.99
CA SER A 31 15.51 30.01 -12.46
C SER A 31 16.50 30.05 -11.29
N LEU A 32 16.31 30.95 -10.34
CA LEU A 32 17.13 31.04 -9.13
C LEU A 32 17.03 29.76 -8.29
N ALA A 33 15.83 29.22 -8.09
CA ALA A 33 15.63 27.95 -7.39
C ALA A 33 16.39 26.78 -8.05
N ARG A 34 16.43 26.71 -9.39
CA ARG A 34 17.22 25.69 -10.11
C ARG A 34 18.72 25.87 -9.90
N THR A 35 19.21 27.11 -9.89
CA THR A 35 20.61 27.43 -9.57
C THR A 35 20.96 27.03 -8.14
N ILE A 36 20.06 27.20 -7.18
CA ILE A 36 20.28 26.71 -5.80
C ILE A 36 20.45 25.18 -5.81
N VAL A 37 19.54 24.46 -6.49
CA VAL A 37 19.59 22.99 -6.56
C VAL A 37 20.87 22.49 -7.25
N SER A 38 21.38 23.18 -8.28
CA SER A 38 22.63 22.78 -8.95
C SER A 38 23.87 22.88 -8.07
N ASN A 39 23.81 23.66 -6.98
CA ASN A 39 24.93 23.89 -6.05
C ASN A 39 24.84 23.04 -4.76
N LEU A 40 23.95 22.04 -4.69
CA LEU A 40 23.77 21.23 -3.47
C LEU A 40 24.92 20.23 -3.19
N ASN A 41 25.90 20.08 -4.09
CA ASN A 41 26.97 19.07 -4.00
C ASN A 41 26.43 17.67 -3.62
N ARG A 42 25.31 17.26 -4.24
CA ARG A 42 24.57 16.06 -3.87
C ARG A 42 24.78 14.95 -4.89
N VAL A 43 25.19 13.77 -4.41
CA VAL A 43 25.30 12.54 -5.20
C VAL A 43 24.39 11.48 -4.58
N LYS A 44 23.61 10.79 -5.41
CA LYS A 44 22.77 9.67 -4.95
C LYS A 44 23.67 8.48 -4.61
N PRO A 45 23.59 7.90 -3.40
CA PRO A 45 24.39 6.74 -3.06
C PRO A 45 23.98 5.53 -3.91
N GLN A 46 24.97 4.78 -4.39
CA GLN A 46 24.72 3.49 -5.04
C GLN A 46 24.39 2.45 -3.96
N GLN A 47 23.14 2.00 -3.94
CA GLN A 47 22.66 1.04 -2.94
C GLN A 47 22.06 -0.17 -3.64
N GLY A 48 22.56 -1.35 -3.28
CA GLY A 48 22.15 -2.62 -3.89
C GLY A 48 22.77 -2.87 -5.28
N ALA A 49 22.50 -4.06 -5.82
CA ALA A 49 22.96 -4.46 -7.15
C ALA A 49 21.95 -4.01 -8.22
N LEU A 50 22.10 -2.77 -8.69
CA LEU A 50 21.39 -2.29 -9.88
C LEU A 50 21.78 -3.12 -11.10
N ARG A 51 20.80 -3.44 -11.93
CA ARG A 51 20.99 -4.12 -13.23
C ARG A 51 20.44 -3.24 -14.35
N GLU A 52 20.75 -3.60 -15.59
CA GLU A 52 20.09 -2.99 -16.74
C GLU A 52 18.58 -3.28 -16.68
N ALA A 53 17.76 -2.26 -16.94
CA ALA A 53 16.32 -2.40 -16.94
C ALA A 53 15.86 -3.20 -18.17
N VAL A 54 14.97 -4.16 -17.95
CA VAL A 54 14.35 -4.95 -19.02
C VAL A 54 12.85 -4.72 -18.97
N GLU A 55 12.21 -4.48 -20.10
CA GLU A 55 10.75 -4.35 -20.14
C GLU A 55 10.06 -5.68 -19.80
N PRO A 56 8.86 -5.67 -19.20
CA PRO A 56 8.06 -6.87 -19.01
C PRO A 56 7.72 -7.50 -20.36
N ARG A 57 7.50 -8.82 -20.40
CA ARG A 57 7.11 -9.55 -21.62
C ARG A 57 5.68 -9.26 -22.07
N TYR A 58 4.88 -8.68 -21.18
CA TYR A 58 3.46 -8.39 -21.40
C TYR A 58 3.23 -6.88 -21.29
N PRO A 59 2.46 -6.26 -22.20
CA PRO A 59 2.07 -4.86 -22.09
C PRO A 59 1.38 -4.54 -20.77
N THR A 60 1.69 -3.39 -20.16
CA THR A 60 1.09 -2.97 -18.89
C THR A 60 -0.42 -2.73 -19.02
N GLN A 61 -0.90 -2.36 -20.22
CA GLN A 61 -2.32 -2.14 -20.51
C GLN A 61 -3.16 -3.41 -20.37
N GLU A 62 -2.56 -4.61 -20.46
CA GLU A 62 -3.29 -5.85 -20.21
C GLU A 62 -3.80 -5.94 -18.76
N LEU A 63 -3.25 -5.15 -17.81
CA LEU A 63 -3.72 -5.09 -16.43
C LEU A 63 -5.21 -4.72 -16.32
N TYR A 64 -5.75 -3.96 -17.29
CA TYR A 64 -7.18 -3.64 -17.32
C TYR A 64 -8.07 -4.89 -17.44
N GLY A 65 -7.57 -5.96 -18.07
CA GLY A 65 -8.28 -7.22 -18.26
C GLY A 65 -7.96 -8.29 -17.22
N VAL A 66 -6.92 -8.10 -16.40
CA VAL A 66 -6.51 -9.07 -15.37
C VAL A 66 -7.44 -9.03 -14.15
N ILE A 67 -7.89 -7.85 -13.75
CA ILE A 67 -8.77 -7.70 -12.58
C ILE A 67 -10.21 -8.03 -12.98
N PRO A 68 -10.86 -9.01 -12.32
CA PRO A 68 -12.26 -9.30 -12.58
C PRO A 68 -13.16 -8.11 -12.24
N VAL A 69 -14.17 -7.86 -13.09
CA VAL A 69 -15.21 -6.84 -12.83
C VAL A 69 -15.97 -7.13 -11.53
N ASP A 70 -16.25 -8.41 -11.26
CA ASP A 70 -16.75 -8.85 -9.95
C ASP A 70 -15.56 -9.06 -9.01
N THR A 71 -15.37 -8.11 -8.09
CA THR A 71 -14.26 -8.10 -7.12
C THR A 71 -14.24 -9.31 -6.18
N ARG A 72 -15.30 -10.12 -6.14
CA ARG A 72 -15.37 -11.38 -5.38
C ARG A 72 -14.78 -12.57 -6.14
N LYS A 73 -14.60 -12.45 -7.46
CA LYS A 73 -14.01 -13.52 -8.26
C LYS A 73 -12.50 -13.58 -7.99
N PRO A 74 -11.96 -14.75 -7.63
CA PRO A 74 -10.52 -14.91 -7.50
C PRO A 74 -9.84 -14.76 -8.86
N PHE A 75 -8.62 -14.24 -8.85
CA PHE A 75 -7.71 -14.23 -9.98
C PHE A 75 -6.30 -14.55 -9.46
N ASP A 76 -5.38 -14.96 -10.35
CA ASP A 76 -3.99 -15.20 -9.96
C ASP A 76 -3.20 -13.88 -9.95
N ILE A 77 -2.75 -13.47 -8.77
CA ILE A 77 -1.97 -12.25 -8.59
C ILE A 77 -0.65 -12.24 -9.39
N ARG A 78 -0.15 -13.41 -9.79
CA ARG A 78 1.04 -13.53 -10.64
C ARG A 78 0.85 -12.86 -12.01
N GLU A 79 -0.39 -12.79 -12.50
CA GLU A 79 -0.71 -12.07 -13.74
C GLU A 79 -0.42 -10.57 -13.63
N VAL A 80 -0.64 -9.98 -12.45
CA VAL A 80 -0.26 -8.57 -12.20
C VAL A 80 1.26 -8.46 -12.08
N ILE A 81 1.90 -9.35 -11.33
CA ILE A 81 3.37 -9.34 -11.13
C ILE A 81 4.10 -9.42 -12.47
N ALA A 82 3.70 -10.34 -13.35
CA ALA A 82 4.32 -10.55 -14.66
C ALA A 82 4.29 -9.31 -15.57
N ARG A 83 3.35 -8.38 -15.36
CA ARG A 83 3.20 -7.15 -16.14
C ARG A 83 3.94 -5.95 -15.54
N ILE A 84 4.46 -6.04 -14.32
CA ILE A 84 5.14 -4.92 -13.65
C ILE A 84 6.64 -5.15 -13.43
N VAL A 85 7.09 -6.41 -13.41
CA VAL A 85 8.51 -6.74 -13.17
C VAL A 85 9.30 -6.91 -14.46
N ASP A 86 10.60 -6.62 -14.37
CA ASP A 86 11.53 -6.70 -15.48
C ASP A 86 11.57 -8.11 -16.08
N GLY A 87 11.47 -8.21 -17.41
CA GLY A 87 11.49 -9.48 -18.14
C GLY A 87 10.37 -10.45 -17.77
N SER A 88 9.38 -10.02 -16.99
CA SER A 88 8.37 -10.89 -16.35
C SER A 88 9.01 -12.00 -15.50
N GLU A 89 10.20 -11.78 -14.95
CA GLU A 89 10.94 -12.75 -14.15
C GLU A 89 10.62 -12.60 -12.66
N PHE A 90 10.19 -13.70 -12.04
CA PHE A 90 9.78 -13.73 -10.64
C PHE A 90 10.26 -14.99 -9.94
N ASP A 91 11.18 -14.83 -8.99
CA ASP A 91 11.71 -15.92 -8.18
C ASP A 91 10.80 -16.15 -6.96
N GLU A 92 9.81 -17.03 -7.10
CA GLU A 92 8.81 -17.23 -6.05
C GLU A 92 9.36 -17.97 -4.81
N PHE A 93 9.25 -17.33 -3.66
CA PHE A 93 9.59 -17.89 -2.36
C PHE A 93 8.42 -18.69 -1.78
N LYS A 94 8.69 -19.91 -1.30
CA LYS A 94 7.67 -20.79 -0.70
C LYS A 94 6.42 -20.93 -1.59
N ALA A 95 6.61 -21.18 -2.89
CA ALA A 95 5.51 -21.25 -3.87
C ALA A 95 4.41 -22.25 -3.47
N ARG A 96 4.77 -23.34 -2.79
CA ARG A 96 3.86 -24.43 -2.39
C ARG A 96 3.37 -24.34 -0.93
N TYR A 97 3.62 -23.24 -0.22
CA TYR A 97 3.24 -23.05 1.19
C TYR A 97 2.55 -21.69 1.38
N GLY A 98 1.41 -21.65 2.08
CA GLY A 98 0.67 -20.40 2.29
C GLY A 98 0.31 -19.71 0.97
N ALA A 99 -0.23 -20.44 0.00
CA ALA A 99 -0.41 -20.01 -1.39
C ALA A 99 -1.35 -18.81 -1.60
N THR A 100 -2.11 -18.41 -0.57
CA THR A 100 -2.92 -17.19 -0.58
C THR A 100 -2.10 -15.91 -0.38
N LEU A 101 -0.79 -16.04 -0.11
CA LEU A 101 0.17 -14.94 -0.13
C LEU A 101 1.34 -15.33 -1.05
N VAL A 102 1.47 -14.62 -2.15
CA VAL A 102 2.60 -14.78 -3.09
C VAL A 102 3.74 -13.89 -2.62
N CYS A 103 4.91 -14.48 -2.42
CA CYS A 103 6.12 -13.77 -2.05
C CYS A 103 7.22 -14.15 -3.03
N GLY A 104 8.06 -13.20 -3.44
CA GLY A 104 9.18 -13.53 -4.32
C GLY A 104 10.01 -12.32 -4.68
N PHE A 105 11.15 -12.60 -5.29
CA PHE A 105 12.10 -11.57 -5.69
C PHE A 105 11.97 -11.24 -7.16
N ALA A 106 12.13 -9.96 -7.50
CA ALA A 106 12.11 -9.48 -8.87
C ALA A 106 13.01 -8.25 -9.04
N HIS A 107 12.99 -7.64 -10.23
CA HIS A 107 13.51 -6.30 -10.46
C HIS A 107 12.42 -5.42 -11.09
N ILE A 108 12.45 -4.12 -10.80
CA ILE A 108 11.63 -3.09 -11.45
C ILE A 108 12.58 -1.96 -11.86
N TYR A 109 12.70 -1.70 -13.16
CA TYR A 109 13.69 -0.77 -13.72
C TYR A 109 15.12 -1.02 -13.19
N GLY A 110 15.53 -2.29 -13.17
CA GLY A 110 16.85 -2.72 -12.72
C GLY A 110 17.04 -2.75 -11.19
N MET A 111 16.07 -2.24 -10.41
CA MET A 111 16.14 -2.22 -8.94
C MET A 111 15.56 -3.50 -8.35
N LYS A 112 16.34 -4.21 -7.54
CA LYS A 112 15.90 -5.44 -6.86
C LYS A 112 14.76 -5.12 -5.87
N VAL A 113 13.70 -5.92 -5.90
CA VAL A 113 12.55 -5.79 -4.99
C VAL A 113 12.13 -7.14 -4.42
N GLY A 114 11.56 -7.12 -3.21
CA GLY A 114 10.80 -8.22 -2.63
C GLY A 114 9.31 -7.91 -2.72
N ILE A 115 8.56 -8.71 -3.46
CA ILE A 115 7.12 -8.51 -3.65
C ILE A 115 6.35 -9.41 -2.69
N ILE A 116 5.32 -8.86 -2.05
CA ILE A 116 4.36 -9.56 -1.19
C ILE A 116 2.96 -9.22 -1.69
N ALA A 117 2.23 -10.19 -2.21
CA ALA A 117 1.00 -9.96 -2.95
C ALA A 117 -0.13 -10.93 -2.52
N ASN A 118 -1.31 -10.40 -2.26
CA ASN A 118 -2.45 -11.24 -1.85
C ASN A 118 -3.01 -12.04 -3.03
N ASN A 119 -3.28 -13.31 -2.79
CA ASN A 119 -3.90 -14.25 -3.73
C ASN A 119 -5.09 -14.97 -3.07
N GLY A 120 -5.76 -14.29 -2.14
CA GLY A 120 -6.85 -14.81 -1.31
C GLY A 120 -6.78 -14.37 0.15
N ILE A 121 -7.59 -15.01 1.00
CA ILE A 121 -7.66 -14.78 2.45
C ILE A 121 -6.36 -15.23 3.13
N LEU A 122 -5.92 -14.52 4.18
CA LEU A 122 -4.71 -14.89 4.92
C LEU A 122 -4.96 -16.01 5.93
N PHE A 123 -4.11 -17.04 5.89
CA PHE A 123 -4.02 -18.10 6.88
C PHE A 123 -2.76 -17.91 7.75
N SER A 124 -2.62 -18.73 8.81
CA SER A 124 -1.41 -18.79 9.65
C SER A 124 -0.15 -18.99 8.81
N GLU A 125 -0.20 -19.89 7.84
CA GLU A 125 0.88 -20.22 6.93
C GLU A 125 1.28 -19.02 6.08
N SER A 126 0.29 -18.27 5.59
CA SER A 126 0.48 -17.04 4.81
C SER A 126 1.23 -16.00 5.64
N ALA A 127 0.82 -15.79 6.90
CA ALA A 127 1.48 -14.84 7.79
C ALA A 127 2.92 -15.25 8.15
N LEU A 128 3.15 -16.54 8.44
CA LEU A 128 4.48 -17.08 8.69
C LEU A 128 5.40 -16.99 7.46
N LYS A 129 4.84 -17.22 6.26
CA LYS A 129 5.55 -17.01 4.99
C LYS A 129 5.92 -15.54 4.80
N GLY A 130 4.99 -14.63 5.02
CA GLY A 130 5.18 -13.18 4.91
C GLY A 130 6.26 -12.67 5.86
N ALA A 131 6.18 -13.03 7.15
CA ALA A 131 7.16 -12.64 8.16
C ALA A 131 8.59 -13.06 7.77
N HIS A 132 8.78 -14.35 7.44
CA HIS A 132 10.10 -14.86 7.01
C HIS A 132 10.59 -14.16 5.74
N PHE A 133 9.72 -13.93 4.75
CA PHE A 133 10.14 -13.24 3.54
C PHE A 133 10.59 -11.79 3.80
N ILE A 134 9.91 -11.08 4.71
CA ILE A 134 10.31 -9.73 5.14
C ILE A 134 11.67 -9.77 5.84
N GLU A 135 11.94 -10.76 6.69
CA GLU A 135 13.25 -10.93 7.33
C GLU A 135 14.37 -11.08 6.30
N LEU A 136 14.16 -11.89 5.25
CA LEU A 136 15.13 -12.04 4.16
C LEU A 136 15.38 -10.74 3.41
N CYS A 137 14.32 -9.98 3.11
CA CYS A 137 14.45 -8.69 2.44
C CYS A 137 15.18 -7.67 3.32
N ALA A 138 14.82 -7.61 4.60
CA ALA A 138 15.43 -6.73 5.58
C ALA A 138 16.93 -7.02 5.77
N GLN A 139 17.29 -8.30 5.93
CA GLN A 139 18.69 -8.73 6.05
C GLN A 139 19.52 -8.33 4.82
N ARG A 140 18.91 -8.37 3.63
CA ARG A 140 19.58 -8.10 2.35
C ARG A 140 19.43 -6.65 1.88
N LYS A 141 18.80 -5.79 2.68
CA LYS A 141 18.48 -4.39 2.33
C LYS A 141 17.71 -4.25 1.02
N ILE A 142 16.78 -5.17 0.76
CA ILE A 142 15.94 -5.19 -0.45
C ILE A 142 14.62 -4.45 -0.15
N PRO A 143 14.26 -3.41 -0.93
CA PRO A 143 12.95 -2.76 -0.83
C PRO A 143 11.77 -3.73 -0.96
N LEU A 144 10.70 -3.44 -0.22
CA LEU A 144 9.49 -4.26 -0.21
C LEU A 144 8.36 -3.58 -1.00
N VAL A 145 7.66 -4.36 -1.82
CA VAL A 145 6.48 -3.93 -2.57
C VAL A 145 5.29 -4.79 -2.14
N PHE A 146 4.25 -4.16 -1.62
CA PHE A 146 3.02 -4.81 -1.18
C PHE A 146 1.90 -4.56 -2.20
N LEU A 147 1.32 -5.64 -2.72
CA LEU A 147 0.13 -5.57 -3.59
C LEU A 147 -1.09 -6.03 -2.78
N GLN A 148 -1.92 -5.09 -2.34
CA GLN A 148 -3.06 -5.37 -1.48
C GLN A 148 -4.30 -5.75 -2.26
N ASN A 149 -4.77 -6.97 -2.02
CA ASN A 149 -6.11 -7.43 -2.37
C ASN A 149 -6.60 -8.39 -1.29
N ILE A 150 -6.92 -7.84 -0.12
CA ILE A 150 -7.15 -8.59 1.11
C ILE A 150 -8.51 -8.29 1.72
N THR A 151 -9.28 -9.36 1.95
CA THR A 151 -10.57 -9.36 2.65
C THR A 151 -10.44 -9.61 4.14
N GLY A 152 -9.33 -10.19 4.59
CA GLY A 152 -9.01 -10.40 6.00
C GLY A 152 -8.27 -11.71 6.26
N PHE A 153 -8.26 -12.11 7.52
CA PHE A 153 -7.76 -13.41 7.96
C PHE A 153 -8.90 -14.43 8.02
N MET A 154 -8.55 -15.71 7.91
CA MET A 154 -9.52 -16.79 8.09
C MET A 154 -10.09 -16.76 9.52
N VAL A 155 -11.41 -16.89 9.65
CA VAL A 155 -12.11 -16.92 10.94
C VAL A 155 -12.60 -18.34 11.28
N GLY A 156 -12.63 -18.68 12.57
CA GLY A 156 -13.21 -19.93 13.05
C GLY A 156 -12.46 -20.51 14.25
N ARG A 157 -13.17 -21.23 15.12
CA ARG A 157 -12.63 -21.78 16.37
C ARG A 157 -11.33 -22.56 16.18
N LYS A 158 -11.24 -23.37 15.12
CA LYS A 158 -10.04 -24.14 14.78
C LYS A 158 -8.82 -23.22 14.57
N TYR A 159 -8.96 -22.21 13.72
CA TYR A 159 -7.88 -21.28 13.35
C TYR A 159 -7.45 -20.39 14.52
N GLU A 160 -8.40 -19.96 15.36
CA GLU A 160 -8.10 -19.24 16.59
C GLU A 160 -7.27 -20.10 17.55
N ASN A 161 -7.67 -21.35 17.79
CA ASN A 161 -6.94 -22.28 18.65
C ASN A 161 -5.55 -22.66 18.08
N GLU A 162 -5.39 -22.70 16.76
CA GLU A 162 -4.09 -22.88 16.09
C GLU A 162 -3.18 -21.64 16.18
N GLY A 163 -3.72 -20.51 16.66
CA GLY A 163 -2.98 -19.29 16.92
C GLY A 163 -2.84 -18.37 15.71
N ILE A 164 -3.87 -18.27 14.86
CA ILE A 164 -3.87 -17.34 13.73
C ILE A 164 -3.57 -15.89 14.16
N ALA A 165 -4.04 -15.47 15.34
CA ALA A 165 -3.73 -14.16 15.91
C ALA A 165 -2.22 -13.95 16.14
N ARG A 166 -1.52 -14.91 16.78
CA ARG A 166 -0.07 -14.78 17.00
C ARG A 166 0.73 -14.89 15.71
N ASN A 167 0.26 -15.67 14.74
CA ASN A 167 0.93 -15.81 13.45
C ASN A 167 0.77 -14.55 12.60
N GLY A 168 -0.44 -13.97 12.56
CA GLY A 168 -0.68 -12.65 12.00
C GLY A 168 0.16 -11.56 12.67
N ALA A 169 0.28 -11.60 14.01
CA ALA A 169 1.12 -10.66 14.74
C ALA A 169 2.60 -10.73 14.34
N LYS A 170 3.15 -11.91 14.04
CA LYS A 170 4.53 -12.04 13.51
C LYS A 170 4.70 -11.25 12.21
N MET A 171 3.75 -11.34 11.28
CA MET A 171 3.79 -10.59 10.03
C MET A 171 3.72 -9.07 10.29
N VAL A 172 2.83 -8.63 11.18
CA VAL A 172 2.70 -7.22 11.56
C VAL A 172 3.97 -6.69 12.22
N THR A 173 4.59 -7.45 13.13
CA THR A 173 5.87 -7.10 13.74
C THR A 173 6.95 -6.94 12.66
N ALA A 174 7.01 -7.85 11.70
CA ALA A 174 7.98 -7.78 10.60
C ALA A 174 7.76 -6.53 9.72
N VAL A 175 6.52 -6.25 9.32
CA VAL A 175 6.16 -5.04 8.54
C VAL A 175 6.50 -3.74 9.28
N ALA A 176 6.16 -3.67 10.56
CA ALA A 176 6.35 -2.47 11.38
C ALA A 176 7.83 -2.15 11.59
N THR A 177 8.66 -3.17 11.74
CA THR A 177 10.08 -2.99 12.12
C THR A 177 11.03 -2.98 10.93
N ALA A 178 10.63 -3.51 9.77
CA ALA A 178 11.43 -3.49 8.55
C ALA A 178 11.79 -2.04 8.17
N ALA A 179 13.10 -1.76 8.12
CA ALA A 179 13.65 -0.44 7.89
C ALA A 179 14.00 -0.18 6.41
N VAL A 180 13.91 -1.22 5.57
CA VAL A 180 13.98 -1.09 4.11
C VAL A 180 12.84 -0.22 3.58
N PRO A 181 13.01 0.46 2.43
CA PRO A 181 11.91 1.17 1.78
C PRO A 181 10.73 0.22 1.51
N LYS A 182 9.53 0.64 1.92
CA LYS A 182 8.28 -0.10 1.71
C LYS A 182 7.39 0.70 0.77
N PHE A 183 6.75 0.03 -0.19
CA PHE A 183 5.80 0.62 -1.13
C PHE A 183 4.54 -0.22 -1.13
N THR A 184 3.38 0.42 -1.21
CA THR A 184 2.10 -0.28 -1.18
C THR A 184 1.25 0.16 -2.36
N VAL A 185 0.63 -0.79 -3.05
CA VAL A 185 -0.38 -0.54 -4.08
C VAL A 185 -1.62 -1.32 -3.71
N ILE A 186 -2.73 -0.64 -3.48
CA ILE A 186 -4.03 -1.28 -3.25
C ILE A 186 -4.67 -1.54 -4.61
N ILE A 187 -4.66 -2.80 -5.03
CA ILE A 187 -5.14 -3.24 -6.35
C ILE A 187 -6.55 -3.85 -6.28
N GLY A 188 -7.09 -4.05 -5.07
CA GLY A 188 -8.41 -4.61 -4.82
C GLY A 188 -8.92 -4.24 -3.42
N GLY A 189 -9.25 -5.22 -2.61
CA GLY A 189 -9.69 -4.98 -1.23
C GLY A 189 -8.55 -4.60 -0.28
N SER A 190 -8.82 -3.70 0.66
CA SER A 190 -7.96 -3.44 1.82
C SER A 190 -8.83 -3.37 3.07
N PHE A 191 -9.05 -4.52 3.69
CA PHE A 191 -10.01 -4.64 4.78
C PHE A 191 -9.38 -5.13 6.10
N GLY A 192 -9.76 -4.47 7.20
CA GLY A 192 -9.47 -4.88 8.57
C GLY A 192 -8.00 -5.18 8.86
N ALA A 193 -7.74 -6.25 9.61
CA ALA A 193 -6.38 -6.67 9.98
C ALA A 193 -5.49 -7.04 8.79
N GLY A 194 -6.08 -7.33 7.62
CA GLY A 194 -5.35 -7.56 6.39
C GLY A 194 -4.57 -6.33 5.92
N ASN A 195 -5.17 -5.14 6.08
CA ASN A 195 -4.50 -3.86 5.79
C ASN A 195 -3.21 -3.73 6.60
N TYR A 196 -3.23 -4.13 7.87
CA TYR A 196 -2.09 -4.03 8.77
C TYR A 196 -0.94 -4.95 8.36
N GLY A 197 -1.25 -6.22 8.13
CA GLY A 197 -0.27 -7.23 7.71
C GLY A 197 0.34 -6.95 6.34
N MET A 198 -0.32 -6.17 5.49
CA MET A 198 0.13 -5.85 4.13
C MET A 198 0.71 -4.43 3.99
N CYS A 199 1.21 -3.83 5.08
CA CYS A 199 1.81 -2.49 5.08
C CYS A 199 0.82 -1.37 4.69
N GLY A 200 -0.30 -1.31 5.40
CA GLY A 200 -1.28 -0.22 5.39
C GLY A 200 -0.70 1.16 5.76
N ARG A 201 -1.50 2.23 5.68
CA ARG A 201 -1.05 3.61 5.87
C ARG A 201 -0.32 3.86 7.20
N ALA A 202 -0.78 3.19 8.25
CA ALA A 202 -0.19 3.27 9.60
C ALA A 202 1.23 2.66 9.72
N TYR A 203 1.71 1.93 8.71
CA TYR A 203 3.01 1.26 8.71
C TYR A 203 4.08 2.02 7.90
N SER A 204 3.77 3.27 7.54
CA SER A 204 4.68 4.22 6.91
C SER A 204 5.42 3.65 5.68
N PRO A 205 4.70 3.13 4.66
CA PRO A 205 5.32 2.97 3.36
C PRO A 205 5.77 4.34 2.84
N ARG A 206 6.85 4.38 2.06
CA ARG A 206 7.35 5.61 1.44
C ARG A 206 6.31 6.24 0.53
N PHE A 207 5.58 5.39 -0.17
CA PHE A 207 4.40 5.75 -0.94
C PHE A 207 3.36 4.64 -0.87
N MET A 208 2.10 5.03 -0.83
CA MET A 208 0.93 4.17 -0.91
C MET A 208 0.01 4.67 -2.01
N TRP A 209 -0.30 3.84 -3.00
CA TRP A 209 -1.23 4.20 -4.08
C TRP A 209 -2.46 3.30 -4.08
N MET A 210 -3.54 3.77 -4.71
CA MET A 210 -4.75 3.00 -4.92
C MET A 210 -5.07 2.89 -6.41
N TRP A 211 -5.56 1.72 -6.83
CA TRP A 211 -6.21 1.57 -8.12
C TRP A 211 -7.67 2.06 -8.07
N PRO A 212 -8.28 2.45 -9.22
CA PRO A 212 -9.64 2.99 -9.25
C PRO A 212 -10.72 1.96 -8.83
N ASN A 213 -10.44 0.67 -8.98
CA ASN A 213 -11.33 -0.41 -8.57
C ASN A 213 -11.20 -0.79 -7.08
N ALA A 214 -10.19 -0.27 -6.38
CA ALA A 214 -9.90 -0.67 -5.02
C ALA A 214 -10.98 -0.22 -4.02
N ARG A 215 -11.07 -0.89 -2.87
CA ARG A 215 -11.95 -0.49 -1.76
C ARG A 215 -11.22 -0.63 -0.43
N ILE A 216 -11.37 0.35 0.45
CA ILE A 216 -10.72 0.37 1.77
C ILE A 216 -11.73 0.66 2.88
N SER A 217 -11.80 -0.21 3.89
CA SER A 217 -12.66 0.00 5.07
C SER A 217 -12.28 -0.96 6.20
N VAL A 218 -12.90 -0.81 7.37
CA VAL A 218 -12.64 -1.71 8.52
C VAL A 218 -13.01 -3.17 8.23
N MET A 219 -14.02 -3.40 7.40
CA MET A 219 -14.42 -4.70 6.84
C MET A 219 -15.21 -4.47 5.55
N GLY A 220 -15.55 -5.52 4.80
CA GLY A 220 -16.39 -5.37 3.60
C GLY A 220 -17.82 -4.93 3.93
N GLY A 221 -18.46 -4.14 3.06
CA GLY A 221 -19.81 -3.61 3.30
C GLY A 221 -20.87 -4.71 3.52
N ASP A 222 -20.84 -5.76 2.71
CA ASP A 222 -21.73 -6.93 2.89
C ASP A 222 -21.48 -7.66 4.22
N GLN A 223 -20.22 -7.74 4.65
CA GLN A 223 -19.85 -8.35 5.92
C GLN A 223 -20.35 -7.50 7.09
N ALA A 224 -20.13 -6.20 7.07
CA ALA A 224 -20.62 -5.27 8.09
C ALA A 224 -22.16 -5.32 8.20
N ALA A 225 -22.85 -5.23 7.07
CA ALA A 225 -24.30 -5.30 7.02
C ALA A 225 -24.83 -6.63 7.57
N SER A 226 -24.17 -7.75 7.25
CA SER A 226 -24.56 -9.07 7.75
C SER A 226 -24.34 -9.23 9.24
N VAL A 227 -23.19 -8.80 9.78
CA VAL A 227 -22.90 -8.88 11.22
C VAL A 227 -23.87 -8.03 12.03
N LEU A 228 -24.12 -6.78 11.61
CA LEU A 228 -25.06 -5.89 12.30
C LEU A 228 -26.50 -6.41 12.23
N ALA A 229 -26.89 -7.03 11.11
CA ALA A 229 -28.19 -7.66 10.98
C ALA A 229 -28.35 -8.85 11.93
N THR A 230 -27.35 -9.74 12.04
CA THR A 230 -27.41 -10.86 13.00
C THR A 230 -27.62 -10.38 14.43
N VAL A 231 -26.84 -9.39 14.89
CA VAL A 231 -26.99 -8.84 16.24
C VAL A 231 -28.38 -8.24 16.47
N LYS A 232 -28.92 -7.53 15.48
CA LYS A 232 -30.26 -6.94 15.55
C LYS A 232 -31.35 -8.03 15.61
N ARG A 233 -31.23 -9.07 14.78
CA ARG A 233 -32.12 -10.23 14.76
C ARG A 233 -32.16 -10.92 16.12
N ASP A 234 -31.00 -11.28 16.66
CA ASP A 234 -30.87 -11.93 17.96
C ASP A 234 -31.53 -11.10 19.08
N GLY A 235 -31.39 -9.77 19.02
CA GLY A 235 -32.01 -8.85 19.97
C GLY A 235 -33.54 -8.73 19.85
N ILE A 236 -34.10 -8.90 18.64
CA ILE A 236 -35.55 -8.90 18.40
C ILE A 236 -36.17 -10.25 18.78
N GLU A 237 -35.60 -11.34 18.26
CA GLU A 237 -36.07 -12.71 18.49
C GLU A 237 -35.90 -13.11 19.96
N GLY A 238 -34.83 -12.66 20.63
CA GLY A 238 -34.63 -12.85 22.07
C GLY A 238 -35.67 -12.15 22.97
N LYS A 239 -36.43 -11.20 22.43
CA LYS A 239 -37.56 -10.54 23.11
C LYS A 239 -38.93 -11.10 22.66
N GLY A 240 -38.94 -12.17 21.88
CA GLY A 240 -40.15 -12.78 21.32
C GLY A 240 -40.74 -12.05 20.10
N GLY A 241 -40.01 -11.10 19.52
CA GLY A 241 -40.40 -10.43 18.27
C GLY A 241 -40.05 -11.25 17.02
N GLN A 242 -40.51 -10.78 15.86
CA GLN A 242 -40.12 -11.31 14.55
C GLN A 242 -39.54 -10.19 13.70
N TRP A 243 -38.60 -10.53 12.83
CA TRP A 243 -37.98 -9.60 11.90
C TRP A 243 -38.03 -10.17 10.49
N SER A 244 -38.75 -9.49 9.61
CA SER A 244 -38.98 -9.95 8.24
C SER A 244 -37.73 -9.77 7.36
N ALA A 245 -37.67 -10.53 6.26
CA ALA A 245 -36.58 -10.41 5.29
C ALA A 245 -36.52 -9.01 4.64
N ASP A 246 -37.67 -8.37 4.44
CA ASP A 246 -37.74 -7.02 3.85
C ASP A 246 -37.21 -5.96 4.83
N GLU A 247 -37.55 -6.07 6.11
CA GLU A 247 -37.00 -5.18 7.14
C GLU A 247 -35.50 -5.39 7.35
N GLU A 248 -35.01 -6.63 7.20
CA GLU A 248 -33.58 -6.92 7.20
C GLU A 248 -32.87 -6.31 5.99
N ALA A 249 -33.43 -6.45 4.78
CA ALA A 249 -32.89 -5.86 3.58
C ALA A 249 -32.83 -4.33 3.68
N ALA A 250 -33.92 -3.70 4.12
CA ALA A 250 -34.00 -2.26 4.34
C ALA A 250 -33.01 -1.76 5.41
N PHE A 251 -32.72 -2.58 6.43
CA PHE A 251 -31.69 -2.27 7.42
C PHE A 251 -30.26 -2.40 6.87
N LYS A 252 -30.00 -3.42 6.05
CA LYS A 252 -28.67 -3.67 5.47
C LYS A 252 -28.29 -2.64 4.42
N GLN A 253 -29.23 -2.15 3.62
CA GLN A 253 -28.95 -1.26 2.49
C GLN A 253 -28.17 0.02 2.88
N PRO A 254 -28.59 0.84 3.86
CA PRO A 254 -27.86 2.05 4.22
C PRO A 254 -26.44 1.76 4.75
N ILE A 255 -26.22 0.60 5.37
CA ILE A 255 -24.87 0.17 5.81
C ILE A 255 -24.00 -0.13 4.59
N LYS A 256 -24.53 -0.84 3.58
CA LYS A 256 -23.79 -1.13 2.34
C LYS A 256 -23.43 0.17 1.61
N ASP A 257 -24.39 1.09 1.49
CA ASP A 257 -24.20 2.39 0.83
C ASP A 257 -23.13 3.22 1.55
N GLN A 258 -23.14 3.22 2.90
CA GLN A 258 -22.11 3.89 3.68
C GLN A 258 -20.71 3.34 3.38
N TYR A 259 -20.56 2.01 3.34
CA TYR A 259 -19.27 1.37 3.09
C TYR A 259 -18.79 1.56 1.65
N GLU A 260 -19.70 1.56 0.68
CA GLU A 260 -19.35 1.86 -0.71
C GLU A 260 -18.89 3.31 -0.86
N HIS A 261 -19.60 4.26 -0.24
CA HIS A 261 -19.23 5.67 -0.26
C HIS A 261 -17.89 5.94 0.43
N GLN A 262 -17.71 5.45 1.67
CA GLN A 262 -16.52 5.71 2.47
C GLN A 262 -15.31 4.87 2.03
N GLY A 263 -15.55 3.74 1.35
CA GLY A 263 -14.49 2.87 0.85
C GLY A 263 -14.03 3.18 -0.57
N HIS A 264 -14.70 4.08 -1.28
CA HIS A 264 -14.34 4.48 -2.64
C HIS A 264 -12.94 5.15 -2.68
N PRO A 265 -12.08 4.90 -3.69
CA PRO A 265 -10.75 5.50 -3.77
C PRO A 265 -10.75 7.03 -3.69
N TYR A 266 -11.76 7.68 -4.29
CA TYR A 266 -11.92 9.14 -4.18
C TYR A 266 -12.22 9.63 -2.76
N TYR A 267 -12.89 8.82 -1.94
CA TYR A 267 -13.12 9.17 -0.53
C TYR A 267 -11.80 9.10 0.26
N ALA A 268 -11.02 8.05 0.02
CA ALA A 268 -9.72 7.81 0.65
C ALA A 268 -8.67 8.86 0.27
N THR A 269 -8.51 9.11 -1.04
CA THR A 269 -7.49 10.03 -1.56
C THR A 269 -7.77 11.49 -1.19
N ALA A 270 -9.05 11.89 -1.12
CA ALA A 270 -9.45 13.21 -0.61
C ALA A 270 -9.07 13.45 0.87
N ARG A 271 -8.67 12.39 1.59
CA ARG A 271 -8.27 12.41 3.01
C ARG A 271 -6.81 11.96 3.22
N LEU A 272 -6.03 11.83 2.14
CA LEU A 272 -4.63 11.43 2.17
C LEU A 272 -4.36 10.08 2.88
N TRP A 273 -5.33 9.16 2.79
CA TRP A 273 -5.13 7.79 3.24
C TRP A 273 -4.17 7.03 2.32
N ASP A 274 -4.12 7.46 1.06
CA ASP A 274 -3.15 7.15 0.02
C ASP A 274 -2.49 8.44 -0.49
N ASP A 275 -1.46 8.28 -1.31
CA ASP A 275 -0.69 9.36 -1.96
C ASP A 275 -1.15 9.59 -3.42
N GLY A 276 -2.28 8.98 -3.81
CA GLY A 276 -2.88 9.16 -5.12
C GLY A 276 -3.56 7.90 -5.65
N VAL A 277 -4.66 8.11 -6.37
CA VAL A 277 -5.25 7.11 -7.26
C VAL A 277 -4.50 7.13 -8.58
N ILE A 278 -4.04 5.97 -9.04
CA ILE A 278 -3.22 5.83 -10.25
C ILE A 278 -3.93 4.96 -11.29
N ASP A 279 -3.58 5.15 -12.56
CA ASP A 279 -3.91 4.18 -13.60
C ASP A 279 -3.21 2.83 -13.30
N PRO A 280 -3.90 1.68 -13.31
CA PRO A 280 -3.27 0.37 -13.18
C PRO A 280 -2.04 0.17 -14.10
N ALA A 281 -2.09 0.64 -15.35
CA ALA A 281 -1.01 0.51 -16.32
C ALA A 281 0.25 1.32 -15.94
N ASP A 282 0.09 2.37 -15.12
CA ASP A 282 1.18 3.22 -14.64
C ASP A 282 1.89 2.66 -13.40
N THR A 283 1.40 1.54 -12.85
CA THR A 283 1.91 0.95 -11.60
C THR A 283 3.42 0.69 -11.64
N ARG A 284 3.93 0.16 -12.76
CA ARG A 284 5.36 -0.05 -12.97
C ARG A 284 6.14 1.25 -12.90
N MET A 285 5.69 2.29 -13.62
CA MET A 285 6.33 3.60 -13.69
C MET A 285 6.40 4.26 -12.30
N VAL A 286 5.28 4.35 -11.58
CA VAL A 286 5.24 5.01 -10.27
C VAL A 286 6.07 4.27 -9.22
N LEU A 287 6.09 2.94 -9.26
CA LEU A 287 7.00 2.14 -8.43
C LEU A 287 8.47 2.44 -8.78
N GLY A 288 8.82 2.49 -10.07
CA GLY A 288 10.17 2.84 -10.52
C GLY A 288 10.63 4.21 -10.01
N LEU A 289 9.80 5.23 -10.15
CA LEU A 289 10.08 6.58 -9.66
C LEU A 289 10.20 6.61 -8.13
N GLY A 290 9.27 5.96 -7.42
CA GLY A 290 9.28 5.88 -5.96
C GLY A 290 10.51 5.15 -5.41
N LEU A 291 10.88 4.02 -6.03
CA LEU A 291 12.10 3.27 -5.70
C LEU A 291 13.35 4.12 -5.91
N SER A 292 13.47 4.76 -7.08
CA SER A 292 14.61 5.62 -7.39
C SER A 292 14.71 6.81 -6.42
N ALA A 293 13.59 7.44 -6.07
CA ALA A 293 13.54 8.52 -5.10
C ALA A 293 13.99 8.05 -3.70
N ALA A 294 13.47 6.92 -3.22
CA ALA A 294 13.77 6.37 -1.90
C ALA A 294 15.25 6.00 -1.71
N LEU A 295 15.93 5.59 -2.78
CA LEU A 295 17.37 5.25 -2.78
C LEU A 295 18.30 6.48 -2.64
N ASN A 296 17.76 7.71 -2.54
CA ASN A 296 18.54 8.86 -2.09
C ASN A 296 18.87 8.83 -0.60
N ALA A 297 18.16 8.02 0.20
CA ALA A 297 18.43 7.83 1.62
C ALA A 297 19.08 6.46 1.83
N GLU A 298 20.10 6.39 2.69
CA GLU A 298 20.73 5.12 3.06
C GLU A 298 19.72 4.16 3.69
N ILE A 299 19.80 2.87 3.36
CA ILE A 299 18.98 1.82 3.96
C ILE A 299 19.61 1.38 5.29
N PRO A 300 19.01 1.73 6.44
CA PRO A 300 19.54 1.34 7.73
C PRO A 300 19.33 -0.15 8.00
N ASP A 301 20.07 -0.68 8.97
CA ASP A 301 19.86 -2.05 9.44
C ASP A 301 18.52 -2.18 10.16
N THR A 302 17.84 -3.30 9.93
CA THR A 302 16.56 -3.59 10.57
C THR A 302 16.77 -4.22 11.94
N LYS A 303 16.10 -3.69 12.97
CA LYS A 303 16.02 -4.29 14.31
C LYS A 303 14.58 -4.71 14.58
N PHE A 304 14.31 -6.01 14.47
CA PHE A 304 12.99 -6.56 14.76
C PHE A 304 12.63 -6.43 16.24
N GLY A 305 11.34 -6.25 16.51
CA GLY A 305 10.77 -6.39 17.85
C GLY A 305 10.67 -7.86 18.27
N VAL A 306 10.10 -8.11 19.45
CA VAL A 306 9.89 -9.49 19.93
C VAL A 306 8.83 -10.19 19.07
N PHE A 307 9.20 -11.32 18.47
CA PHE A 307 8.24 -12.21 17.80
C PHE A 307 7.55 -13.12 18.82
N ARG A 308 6.22 -13.15 18.79
CA ARG A 308 5.41 -14.10 19.58
C ARG A 308 5.38 -15.45 18.88
N MET A 309 6.18 -16.42 19.33
CA MET A 309 6.29 -17.75 18.73
C MET A 309 5.04 -18.62 18.87
#